data_AF-A0A2A4EXT9-F1
#
_entry.id   AF-A0A2A4EXT9-F1
#
_cell.length_a   1.000
_cell.length_b   1.000
_cell.length_c   1.000
_cell.angle_alpha   90.00
_cell.angle_beta   90.00
_cell.angle_gamma   90.00
#
_symmetry.space_group_name_H-M   'P 1'
#
loop_
_entity.id
_entity.type
_entity.pdbx_description
1 polymer ?
#
loop_
_entity_poly.entity_id
_entity_poly.type
_entity_poly.pdbx_seq_one_letter_code
_entity_poly.pdbx_strand_id
1 'polypeptide(L)'
;MNAKIMTRMSVLTLVGALLAGCATPQGTNTAVGTGVGAGLGAGIGALIGGGKGAAIGAGVGAAAGGITGYNWQAIHNKLTGATAGTGTQITEQPDGSLKLNIPSSVTFDTNQYAIKPSFAPVLDQVAQTLNQNPEVIAQVIGYTDSTGQAAYNQTLSVNRAQSVTNYLAQRGVAGQRLSADGRGASNPVADNNTEAGRAQNRRVEVYLRATAQHAQ
;
A
#
# COMPACT_ATOMS: atom_id res chain seq x y z
N MET A 1 -68.27 -17.10 -26.34
CA MET A 1 -67.21 -16.64 -25.40
C MET A 1 -66.87 -17.83 -24.50
N ASN A 2 -65.90 -18.66 -24.91
CA ASN A 2 -64.53 -18.82 -24.34
C ASN A 2 -64.56 -19.60 -23.00
N ALA A 3 -63.84 -20.71 -22.73
CA ALA A 3 -62.66 -21.36 -23.33
C ALA A 3 -62.56 -22.85 -22.86
N LYS A 4 -62.25 -23.82 -23.76
CA LYS A 4 -60.98 -24.59 -23.95
C LYS A 4 -60.39 -25.23 -22.68
N ILE A 5 -60.49 -26.56 -22.52
CA ILE A 5 -59.60 -27.64 -23.03
C ILE A 5 -58.27 -27.75 -22.24
N MET A 6 -58.24 -28.84 -21.47
CA MET A 6 -57.11 -29.46 -20.77
C MET A 6 -56.08 -29.99 -21.78
N THR A 7 -54.77 -29.93 -21.47
CA THR A 7 -53.74 -31.01 -21.54
C THR A 7 -52.31 -30.43 -21.62
N ARG A 8 -51.40 -31.00 -20.81
CA ARG A 8 -49.98 -31.36 -21.06
C ARG A 8 -48.92 -30.75 -20.13
N MET A 9 -48.28 -31.67 -19.42
CA MET A 9 -46.95 -31.62 -18.80
C MET A 9 -45.96 -30.80 -19.61
N SER A 10 -45.21 -29.94 -18.94
CA SER A 10 -43.81 -29.65 -19.26
C SER A 10 -43.12 -29.17 -17.98
N VAL A 11 -42.11 -29.94 -17.60
CA VAL A 11 -41.13 -29.71 -16.54
C VAL A 11 -40.23 -28.54 -16.96
N LEU A 12 -40.00 -27.57 -16.08
CA LEU A 12 -38.75 -26.79 -16.09
C LEU A 12 -38.46 -26.22 -14.70
N THR A 13 -37.33 -26.65 -14.17
CA THR A 13 -36.63 -26.26 -12.94
C THR A 13 -36.29 -24.76 -12.87
N LEU A 14 -36.34 -24.18 -11.67
CA LEU A 14 -35.28 -23.27 -11.21
C LEU A 14 -35.10 -23.37 -9.68
N VAL A 15 -33.88 -23.71 -9.30
CA VAL A 15 -33.39 -23.89 -7.93
C VAL A 15 -33.26 -22.51 -7.26
N GLY A 16 -34.08 -22.23 -6.24
CA GLY A 16 -33.88 -21.10 -5.33
C GLY A 16 -33.08 -21.56 -4.12
N ALA A 17 -31.76 -21.41 -4.15
CA ALA A 17 -30.91 -21.70 -3.00
C ALA A 17 -31.08 -20.60 -1.95
N LEU A 18 -31.68 -20.99 -0.82
CA LEU A 18 -31.66 -20.29 0.46
C LEU A 18 -30.21 -20.16 0.95
N LEU A 19 -29.78 -18.94 1.26
CA LEU A 19 -28.69 -18.73 2.22
C LEU A 19 -29.29 -18.14 3.49
N ALA A 20 -29.62 -19.06 4.41
CA ALA A 20 -29.83 -18.78 5.81
C ALA A 20 -28.49 -18.31 6.42
N GLY A 21 -28.51 -17.13 7.04
CA GLY A 21 -27.45 -16.71 7.94
C GLY A 21 -27.57 -17.47 9.26
N CYS A 22 -26.54 -18.25 9.60
CA CYS A 22 -26.32 -18.72 10.96
C CYS A 22 -25.01 -18.10 11.45
N ALA A 23 -25.12 -17.31 12.52
CA ALA A 23 -24.00 -16.88 13.34
C ALA A 23 -23.47 -18.06 14.16
N THR A 24 -22.15 -18.18 14.28
CA THR A 24 -21.47 -19.18 15.12
C THR A 24 -20.51 -18.48 16.09
N PRO A 25 -20.60 -18.74 17.41
CA PRO A 25 -19.60 -18.33 18.38
C PRO A 25 -18.70 -19.52 18.75
N GLN A 26 -17.52 -19.65 18.13
CA GLN A 26 -16.46 -20.53 18.65
C GLN A 26 -15.08 -19.92 18.30
N GLY A 27 -14.25 -19.74 19.32
CA GLY A 27 -13.06 -18.89 19.29
C GLY A 27 -11.87 -19.41 18.49
N THR A 28 -10.84 -18.54 18.50
CA THR A 28 -9.46 -18.66 18.01
C THR A 28 -9.21 -18.43 16.51
N ASN A 29 -8.86 -17.15 16.22
CA ASN A 29 -7.89 -16.64 15.25
C ASN A 29 -8.09 -16.85 13.75
N THR A 30 -8.39 -15.72 13.09
CA THR A 30 -7.88 -15.35 11.76
C THR A 30 -8.51 -16.04 10.55
N ALA A 31 -9.82 -15.85 10.35
CA ALA A 31 -10.46 -16.15 9.07
C ALA A 31 -11.46 -15.09 8.57
N VAL A 32 -11.65 -13.98 9.30
CA VAL A 32 -12.70 -12.98 8.97
C VAL A 32 -12.13 -11.67 8.38
N GLY A 33 -10.81 -11.56 8.17
CA GLY A 33 -10.19 -10.31 7.67
C GLY A 33 -9.88 -10.24 6.16
N THR A 34 -9.88 -11.35 5.44
CA THR A 34 -9.22 -11.46 4.12
C THR A 34 -10.00 -10.91 2.92
N GLY A 35 -11.26 -10.49 3.09
CA GLY A 35 -12.11 -10.05 1.98
C GLY A 35 -11.92 -8.60 1.54
N VAL A 36 -11.54 -7.69 2.44
CA VAL A 36 -11.61 -6.24 2.16
C VAL A 36 -10.29 -5.65 1.64
N GLY A 37 -9.14 -6.23 2.00
CA GLY A 37 -7.82 -5.76 1.54
C GLY A 37 -7.47 -6.16 0.10
N ALA A 38 -7.85 -7.37 -0.31
CA ALA A 38 -7.54 -7.90 -1.64
C ALA A 38 -8.30 -7.17 -2.77
N GLY A 39 -9.53 -6.71 -2.51
CA GLY A 39 -10.35 -6.01 -3.50
C GLY A 39 -9.84 -4.61 -3.84
N LEU A 40 -9.38 -3.85 -2.84
CA LEU A 40 -8.87 -2.49 -3.05
C LEU A 40 -7.48 -2.48 -3.70
N GLY A 41 -6.60 -3.41 -3.31
CA GLY A 41 -5.27 -3.55 -3.91
C GLY A 41 -5.32 -3.98 -5.38
N ALA A 42 -6.15 -4.97 -5.71
CA ALA A 42 -6.32 -5.43 -7.08
C ALA A 42 -6.97 -4.38 -7.99
N GLY A 43 -7.96 -3.62 -7.48
CA GLY A 43 -8.64 -2.59 -8.26
C GLY A 43 -7.75 -1.42 -8.67
N ILE A 44 -6.93 -0.90 -7.74
CA ILE A 44 -6.01 0.21 -8.04
C ILE A 44 -4.76 -0.29 -8.79
N GLY A 45 -4.25 -1.47 -8.45
CA GLY A 45 -3.14 -2.10 -9.16
C GLY A 45 -3.46 -2.42 -10.62
N ALA A 46 -4.69 -2.81 -10.93
CA ALA A 46 -5.16 -3.03 -12.29
C ALA A 46 -5.21 -1.73 -13.13
N LEU A 47 -5.55 -0.60 -12.50
CA LEU A 47 -5.64 0.70 -13.16
C LEU A 47 -4.26 1.30 -13.50
N ILE A 48 -3.22 0.98 -12.72
CA ILE A 48 -1.88 1.57 -12.87
C ILE A 48 -0.91 0.65 -13.63
N GLY A 49 -1.08 -0.68 -13.59
CA GLY A 49 -0.13 -1.65 -14.17
C GLY A 49 -0.74 -2.81 -14.97
N GLY A 50 -2.02 -2.75 -15.33
CA GLY A 50 -2.72 -3.85 -16.00
C GLY A 50 -2.73 -5.14 -15.19
N GLY A 51 -2.73 -6.30 -15.85
CA GLY A 51 -2.81 -7.61 -15.19
C GLY A 51 -1.67 -7.94 -14.22
N LYS A 52 -0.47 -7.36 -14.42
CA LYS A 52 0.68 -7.51 -13.51
C LYS A 52 0.54 -6.61 -12.28
N GLY A 53 -0.01 -5.40 -12.44
CA GLY A 53 -0.30 -4.50 -11.32
C GLY A 53 -1.43 -5.00 -10.42
N ALA A 54 -2.44 -5.68 -10.99
CA ALA A 54 -3.50 -6.34 -10.23
C ALA A 54 -2.95 -7.44 -9.31
N ALA A 55 -1.97 -8.22 -9.78
CA ALA A 55 -1.31 -9.27 -9.00
C ALA A 55 -0.40 -8.71 -7.89
N ILE A 56 0.33 -7.62 -8.14
CA ILE A 56 1.13 -6.93 -7.12
C ILE A 56 0.22 -6.31 -6.05
N GLY A 57 -0.87 -5.66 -6.47
CA GLY A 57 -1.88 -5.10 -5.55
C GLY A 57 -2.58 -6.18 -4.72
N ALA A 58 -2.85 -7.36 -5.31
CA ALA A 58 -3.34 -8.52 -4.59
C ALA A 58 -2.29 -9.13 -3.65
N GLY A 59 -1.01 -9.15 -4.04
CA GLY A 59 0.11 -9.64 -3.21
C GLY A 59 0.42 -8.73 -2.01
N VAL A 60 0.38 -7.41 -2.20
CA VAL A 60 0.50 -6.41 -1.12
C VAL A 60 -0.71 -6.47 -0.18
N GLY A 61 -1.91 -6.75 -0.71
CA GLY A 61 -3.13 -6.96 0.07
C GLY A 61 -3.18 -8.30 0.82
N ALA A 62 -2.54 -9.34 0.29
CA ALA A 62 -2.42 -10.66 0.91
C ALA A 62 -1.26 -10.76 1.92
N ALA A 63 -0.26 -9.86 1.85
CA ALA A 63 0.87 -9.82 2.78
C ALA A 63 0.52 -9.35 4.20
N ALA A 64 -0.75 -9.07 4.51
CA ALA A 64 -1.24 -8.75 5.86
C ALA A 64 -1.39 -10.01 6.76
N GLY A 65 -0.61 -11.06 6.50
CA GLY A 65 -0.66 -12.35 7.18
C GLY A 65 0.73 -12.95 7.37
N GLY A 66 1.42 -12.49 8.42
CA GLY A 66 2.44 -13.22 9.19
C GLY A 66 3.54 -13.96 8.44
N ILE A 67 4.72 -13.33 8.36
CA ILE A 67 5.98 -14.05 8.55
C ILE A 67 6.50 -13.66 9.93
N THR A 68 6.11 -14.39 10.97
CA THR A 68 6.80 -14.32 12.26
C THR A 68 8.19 -14.95 12.05
N GLY A 69 9.26 -14.13 12.01
CA GLY A 69 10.63 -14.65 11.89
C GLY A 69 11.64 -13.75 11.17
N TYR A 70 11.21 -12.64 10.57
CA TYR A 70 12.14 -11.74 9.89
C TYR A 70 12.82 -10.78 10.88
N ASN A 71 14.12 -10.53 10.76
CA ASN A 71 14.89 -9.68 11.68
C ASN A 71 14.64 -8.18 11.41
N TRP A 72 13.43 -7.72 11.70
CA TRP A 72 13.03 -6.32 11.56
C TRP A 72 13.84 -5.37 12.43
N GLN A 73 14.37 -5.84 13.56
CA GLN A 73 15.25 -5.05 14.41
C GLN A 73 16.53 -4.64 13.67
N ALA A 74 17.13 -5.54 12.88
CA ALA A 74 18.32 -5.23 12.09
C ALA A 74 18.02 -4.18 11.02
N ILE A 75 16.91 -4.31 10.30
CA ILE A 75 16.47 -3.28 9.33
C ILE A 75 16.21 -1.96 10.04
N HIS A 76 15.45 -1.97 11.14
CA HIS A 76 15.10 -0.78 11.90
C HIS A 76 16.36 -0.03 12.34
N ASN A 77 17.33 -0.71 12.94
CA ASN A 77 18.58 -0.10 13.40
C ASN A 77 19.39 0.51 12.24
N LYS A 78 19.48 -0.22 11.12
CA LYS A 78 20.19 0.23 9.93
C LYS A 78 19.56 1.49 9.33
N LEU A 79 18.23 1.49 9.17
CA LEU A 79 17.51 2.62 8.61
C LEU A 79 17.50 3.80 9.58
N THR A 80 17.37 3.58 10.89
CA THR A 80 17.42 4.63 11.92
C THR A 80 18.70 5.46 11.79
N GLY A 81 19.85 4.79 11.67
CA GLY A 81 21.14 5.47 11.47
C GLY A 81 21.18 6.32 10.21
N ALA A 82 20.71 5.79 9.07
CA ALA A 82 20.71 6.53 7.81
C ALA A 82 19.67 7.65 7.74
N THR A 83 18.59 7.56 8.51
CA THR A 83 17.54 8.59 8.57
C THR A 83 17.79 9.66 9.63
N ALA A 84 18.84 9.53 10.43
CA ALA A 84 19.13 10.47 11.51
C ALA A 84 19.28 11.90 10.97
N GLY A 85 18.63 12.86 11.62
CA GLY A 85 18.65 14.28 11.22
C GLY A 85 17.78 14.64 10.01
N THR A 86 17.08 13.68 9.39
CA THR A 86 16.19 13.94 8.24
C THR A 86 14.75 14.25 8.63
N GLY A 87 14.39 14.07 9.91
CA GLY A 87 13.01 14.14 10.37
C GLY A 87 12.14 12.95 9.94
N THR A 88 12.71 11.94 9.29
CA THR A 88 12.02 10.68 8.99
C THR A 88 11.74 9.93 10.28
N GLN A 89 10.50 9.47 10.44
CA GLN A 89 10.09 8.65 11.57
C GLN A 89 9.94 7.21 11.12
N ILE A 90 10.56 6.27 11.83
CA ILE A 90 10.41 4.84 11.58
C ILE A 90 9.50 4.28 12.65
N THR A 91 8.41 3.66 12.24
CA THR A 91 7.42 3.05 13.14
C THR A 91 7.18 1.61 12.74
N GLU A 92 7.25 0.70 13.71
CA GLU A 92 6.78 -0.66 13.54
C GLU A 92 5.26 -0.69 13.51
N GLN A 93 4.71 -1.44 12.57
CA GLN A 93 3.29 -1.60 12.36
C GLN A 93 2.79 -2.86 13.09
N PRO A 94 1.48 -2.97 13.40
CA PRO A 94 0.94 -4.13 14.12
C PRO A 94 1.17 -5.48 13.45
N ASP A 95 1.43 -5.50 12.14
CA ASP A 95 1.75 -6.68 11.34
C ASP A 95 3.25 -7.03 11.32
N GLY A 96 4.07 -6.31 12.09
CA GLY A 96 5.53 -6.42 12.13
C GLY A 96 6.26 -5.72 10.98
N SER A 97 5.53 -5.07 10.06
CA SER A 97 6.15 -4.31 8.98
C SER A 97 6.74 -2.98 9.47
N LEU A 98 7.66 -2.38 8.70
CA LEU A 98 8.19 -1.05 9.02
C LEU A 98 7.55 0.00 8.11
N LYS A 99 7.10 1.09 8.72
CA LYS A 99 6.68 2.31 8.02
C LYS A 99 7.69 3.42 8.27
N LEU A 100 8.25 3.95 7.19
CA LEU A 100 9.06 5.17 7.20
C LEU A 100 8.16 6.33 6.79
N ASN A 101 7.90 7.25 7.70
CA ASN A 101 7.20 8.49 7.43
C ASN A 101 8.21 9.61 7.14
N ILE A 102 8.32 10.01 5.88
CA ILE A 102 9.35 10.91 5.39
C ILE A 102 8.71 12.27 5.05
N PRO A 103 9.12 13.37 5.72
CA PRO A 103 8.62 14.71 5.38
C PRO A 103 8.96 15.08 3.93
N SER A 104 7.99 15.61 3.17
CA SER A 104 8.24 15.99 1.77
C SER A 104 9.27 17.10 1.64
N SER A 105 9.46 17.96 2.64
CA SER A 105 10.42 19.08 2.61
C SER A 105 11.88 18.64 2.53
N VAL A 106 12.19 17.45 3.03
CA VAL A 106 13.55 16.89 2.97
C VAL A 106 13.78 16.09 1.69
N THR A 107 12.71 15.56 1.07
CA THR A 107 12.79 14.73 -0.14
C THR A 107 12.58 15.52 -1.43
N PHE A 108 11.74 16.55 -1.43
CA PHE A 108 11.31 17.30 -2.61
C PHE A 108 11.26 18.80 -2.33
N ASP A 109 11.44 19.59 -3.38
CA ASP A 109 11.10 21.00 -3.33
C ASP A 109 9.59 21.23 -3.53
N THR A 110 9.12 22.43 -3.18
CA THR A 110 7.71 22.81 -3.29
C THR A 110 7.19 22.60 -4.70
N ASN A 111 6.06 21.90 -4.85
CA ASN A 111 5.45 21.54 -6.15
C ASN A 111 6.36 20.72 -7.08
N GLN A 112 7.46 20.18 -6.59
CA GLN A 112 8.34 19.30 -7.35
C GLN A 112 8.19 17.85 -6.90
N TYR A 113 8.58 16.95 -7.79
CA TYR A 113 8.69 15.51 -7.56
C TYR A 113 10.10 14.98 -7.88
N ALA A 114 11.05 15.86 -8.20
CA ALA A 114 12.46 15.49 -8.30
C ALA A 114 13.05 15.29 -6.89
N ILE A 115 13.68 14.14 -6.66
CA ILE A 115 14.32 13.82 -5.39
C ILE A 115 15.52 14.74 -5.18
N LYS A 116 15.58 15.37 -4.01
CA LYS A 116 16.69 16.23 -3.62
C LYS A 116 17.97 15.40 -3.46
N PRO A 117 19.12 15.85 -3.98
CA PRO A 117 20.40 15.14 -3.80
C PRO A 117 20.76 14.89 -2.34
N SER A 118 20.35 15.79 -1.42
CA SER A 118 20.55 15.62 0.01
C SER A 118 19.84 14.41 0.61
N PHE A 119 18.78 13.91 -0.03
CA PHE A 119 18.02 12.75 0.44
C PHE A 119 18.42 11.44 -0.26
N ALA A 120 19.20 11.53 -1.35
CA ALA A 120 19.72 10.38 -2.09
C ALA A 120 20.41 9.34 -1.18
N PRO A 121 21.27 9.70 -0.20
CA PRO A 121 21.93 8.72 0.66
C PRO A 121 20.95 7.88 1.50
N VAL A 122 19.81 8.46 1.90
CA VAL A 122 18.78 7.77 2.67
C VAL A 122 18.11 6.71 1.79
N LEU A 123 17.73 7.09 0.57
CA LEU A 123 17.13 6.16 -0.40
C LEU A 123 18.12 5.10 -0.86
N ASP A 124 19.41 5.42 -0.91
CA ASP A 124 20.48 4.44 -1.16
C ASP A 124 20.52 3.38 -0.07
N GLN A 125 20.35 3.80 1.19
CA GLN A 125 20.29 2.86 2.31
C GLN A 125 19.04 1.97 2.22
N VAL A 126 17.89 2.54 1.86
CA VAL A 126 16.64 1.76 1.65
C VAL A 126 16.83 0.76 0.51
N ALA A 127 17.40 1.18 -0.63
CA ALA A 127 17.68 0.30 -1.76
C ALA A 127 18.63 -0.84 -1.40
N GLN A 128 19.72 -0.53 -0.68
CA GLN A 128 20.66 -1.55 -0.20
C GLN A 128 19.97 -2.55 0.74
N THR A 129 19.11 -2.07 1.64
CA THR A 129 18.31 -2.94 2.51
C THR A 129 17.39 -3.83 1.71
N LEU A 130 16.68 -3.32 0.70
CA LEU A 130 15.84 -4.14 -0.17
C LEU A 130 16.65 -5.17 -0.97
N ASN A 131 17.83 -4.80 -1.47
CA ASN A 131 18.68 -5.71 -2.23
C ASN A 131 19.27 -6.84 -1.37
N GLN A 132 19.59 -6.56 -0.11
CA GLN A 132 20.08 -7.57 0.85
C GLN A 132 19.00 -8.54 1.33
N ASN A 133 17.73 -8.18 1.11
CA ASN A 133 16.57 -8.88 1.67
C ASN A 133 15.52 -9.10 0.58
N PRO A 134 15.75 -10.06 -0.34
CA PRO A 134 14.94 -10.28 -1.54
C PRO A 134 13.45 -10.56 -1.28
N GLU A 135 13.11 -11.06 -0.10
CA GLU A 135 11.75 -11.33 0.38
C GLU A 135 10.97 -10.07 0.78
N VAL A 136 11.65 -8.94 1.00
CA VAL A 136 11.02 -7.67 1.41
C VAL A 136 10.50 -6.93 0.18
N ILE A 137 9.32 -6.34 0.26
CA ILE A 137 8.76 -5.45 -0.76
C ILE A 137 8.59 -4.05 -0.20
N ALA A 138 8.58 -3.05 -1.09
CA ALA A 138 8.34 -1.67 -0.73
C ALA A 138 7.06 -1.15 -1.38
N GLN A 139 6.17 -0.60 -0.56
CA GLN A 139 5.03 0.18 -1.00
C GLN A 139 5.25 1.65 -0.61
N VAL A 140 5.29 2.53 -1.60
CA VAL A 140 5.49 3.96 -1.43
C VAL A 140 4.16 4.68 -1.64
N ILE A 141 3.75 5.48 -0.66
CA ILE A 141 2.51 6.25 -0.71
C ILE A 141 2.83 7.74 -0.54
N GLY A 142 2.46 8.54 -1.54
CA GLY A 142 2.59 9.99 -1.49
C GLY A 142 1.35 10.66 -0.91
N TYR A 143 1.56 11.71 -0.10
CA TYR A 143 0.50 12.56 0.44
C TYR A 143 0.84 14.05 0.26
N THR A 144 -0.20 14.87 0.22
CA THR A 144 -0.12 16.33 0.23
C THR A 144 -0.90 16.87 1.43
N ASP A 145 -0.80 18.18 1.66
CA ASP A 145 -1.79 18.88 2.47
C ASP A 145 -3.07 19.16 1.65
N SER A 146 -4.05 19.80 2.28
CA SER A 146 -5.34 20.13 1.65
C SER A 146 -5.34 21.42 0.83
N THR A 147 -4.19 22.07 0.60
CA THR A 147 -4.11 23.31 -0.18
C THR A 147 -4.06 23.01 -1.68
N GLY A 148 -4.66 23.88 -2.49
CA GLY A 148 -4.71 23.71 -3.94
C GLY A 148 -5.82 22.76 -4.42
N GLN A 149 -5.78 22.42 -5.72
CA GLN A 149 -6.82 21.60 -6.36
C GLN A 149 -6.60 20.11 -6.06
N ALA A 150 -7.68 19.39 -5.74
CA ALA A 150 -7.63 17.96 -5.41
C ALA A 150 -6.99 17.11 -6.53
N ALA A 151 -7.33 17.37 -7.80
CA ALA A 151 -6.76 16.65 -8.95
C ALA A 151 -5.25 16.90 -9.12
N TYR A 152 -4.80 18.12 -8.84
CA TYR A 152 -3.38 18.48 -8.86
C TYR A 152 -2.62 17.76 -7.73
N ASN A 153 -3.18 17.80 -6.51
CA ASN A 153 -2.60 17.11 -5.35
C ASN A 153 -2.51 15.60 -5.55
N GLN A 154 -3.54 15.00 -6.16
CA GLN A 154 -3.52 13.60 -6.53
C GLN A 154 -2.36 13.31 -7.49
N THR A 155 -2.25 14.04 -8.58
CA THR A 155 -1.15 13.90 -9.56
C THR A 155 0.22 14.09 -8.92
N LEU A 156 0.40 15.13 -8.10
CA LEU A 156 1.66 15.42 -7.41
C LEU A 156 2.06 14.28 -6.46
N SER A 157 1.10 13.76 -5.70
CA SER A 157 1.35 12.65 -4.77
C SER A 157 1.76 11.36 -5.48
N VAL A 158 1.11 11.03 -6.61
CA VAL A 158 1.47 9.88 -7.46
C VAL A 158 2.88 10.05 -8.02
N ASN A 159 3.20 11.21 -8.60
CA ASN A 159 4.51 11.47 -9.19
C ASN A 159 5.62 11.36 -8.14
N ARG A 160 5.41 11.87 -6.92
CA ARG A 160 6.38 11.75 -5.83
C ARG A 160 6.62 10.29 -5.41
N ALA A 161 5.56 9.50 -5.28
CA ALA A 161 5.70 8.08 -4.97
C ALA A 161 6.44 7.33 -6.10
N GLN A 162 6.12 7.64 -7.36
CA GLN A 162 6.79 7.07 -8.53
C GLN A 162 8.27 7.46 -8.60
N SER A 163 8.62 8.71 -8.31
CA SER A 163 10.02 9.15 -8.25
C SER A 163 10.84 8.32 -7.27
N VAL A 164 10.28 8.03 -6.08
CA VAL A 164 10.96 7.19 -5.08
C VAL A 164 11.11 5.76 -5.59
N THR A 165 10.06 5.13 -6.13
CA THR A 165 10.19 3.75 -6.66
C THR A 165 11.15 3.68 -7.85
N ASN A 166 11.14 4.68 -8.73
CA ASN A 166 12.07 4.74 -9.86
C ASN A 166 13.51 4.87 -9.38
N TYR A 167 13.76 5.69 -8.36
CA TYR A 167 15.07 5.82 -7.74
C TYR A 167 15.54 4.49 -7.15
N LEU A 168 14.68 3.79 -6.39
CA LEU A 168 15.02 2.47 -5.83
C LEU A 168 15.31 1.44 -6.94
N ALA A 169 14.54 1.45 -8.02
CA ALA A 169 14.75 0.58 -9.18
C ALA A 169 16.09 0.85 -9.87
N GLN A 170 16.47 2.12 -10.04
CA GLN A 170 17.79 2.51 -10.58
C GLN A 170 18.95 2.02 -9.72
N ARG A 171 18.72 1.75 -8.42
CA ARG A 171 19.69 1.15 -7.51
C ARG A 171 19.60 -0.38 -7.41
N GLY A 172 18.93 -1.00 -8.38
CA GLY A 172 18.91 -2.46 -8.56
C GLY A 172 17.77 -3.19 -7.86
N VAL A 173 16.85 -2.48 -7.19
CA VAL A 173 15.68 -3.13 -6.60
C VAL A 173 14.73 -3.56 -7.71
N ALA A 174 14.38 -4.83 -7.75
CA ALA A 174 13.54 -5.36 -8.82
C ALA A 174 12.13 -4.74 -8.81
N GLY A 175 11.68 -4.24 -9.96
CA GLY A 175 10.45 -3.43 -10.06
C GLY A 175 9.18 -4.12 -9.58
N GLN A 176 9.10 -5.45 -9.68
CA GLN A 176 7.98 -6.24 -9.15
C GLN A 176 7.86 -6.21 -7.62
N ARG A 177 8.90 -5.78 -6.92
CA ARG A 177 8.94 -5.60 -5.45
C ARG A 177 8.60 -4.18 -5.03
N LEU A 178 8.32 -3.30 -5.98
CA LEU A 178 8.06 -1.89 -5.76
C LEU A 178 6.64 -1.56 -6.19
N SER A 179 5.93 -0.82 -5.36
CA SER A 179 4.63 -0.25 -5.71
C SER A 179 4.56 1.22 -5.29
N ALA A 180 3.93 2.04 -6.12
CA ALA A 180 3.73 3.46 -5.88
C ALA A 180 2.24 3.77 -5.89
N ASP A 181 1.81 4.57 -4.93
CA ASP A 181 0.43 5.06 -4.81
C ASP A 181 0.44 6.54 -4.39
N GLY A 182 -0.57 7.29 -4.84
CA GLY A 182 -0.76 8.68 -4.48
C GLY A 182 -2.12 8.85 -3.81
N ARG A 183 -2.16 9.58 -2.71
CA ARG A 183 -3.37 9.75 -1.90
C ARG A 183 -3.81 11.20 -1.79
N GLY A 184 -3.14 12.13 -2.49
CA GLY A 184 -3.41 13.56 -2.40
C GLY A 184 -3.50 14.01 -0.93
N ALA A 185 -4.55 14.77 -0.61
CA ALA A 185 -4.80 15.28 0.73
C ALA A 185 -5.54 14.31 1.68
N SER A 186 -5.81 13.07 1.24
CA SER A 186 -6.55 12.11 2.05
C SER A 186 -5.69 11.57 3.21
N ASN A 187 -6.33 11.05 4.25
CA ASN A 187 -5.67 10.50 5.44
C ASN A 187 -4.63 11.48 6.06
N PRO A 188 -5.07 12.70 6.48
CA PRO A 188 -4.20 13.62 7.17
C PRO A 188 -3.76 13.03 8.51
N VAL A 189 -2.49 13.23 8.86
CA VAL A 189 -1.90 12.86 10.16
C VAL A 189 -1.93 14.01 11.17
N ALA A 190 -2.23 15.22 10.69
CA ALA A 190 -2.31 16.43 11.49
C ALA A 190 -3.33 17.43 10.92
N ASP A 191 -3.63 18.47 11.69
CA ASP A 191 -4.62 19.48 11.33
C ASP A 191 -4.16 20.34 10.13
N ASN A 192 -4.89 20.25 9.02
CA ASN A 192 -4.64 21.04 7.80
C ASN A 192 -4.91 22.54 7.97
N ASN A 193 -5.59 22.96 9.03
CA ASN A 193 -5.84 24.38 9.29
C ASN A 193 -4.58 25.10 9.78
N THR A 194 -3.58 24.38 10.30
CA THR A 194 -2.32 24.95 10.79
C THR A 194 -1.17 24.71 9.82
N GLU A 195 -0.20 25.64 9.73
CA GLU A 195 0.97 25.42 8.87
C GLU A 195 1.81 24.23 9.35
N ALA A 196 1.95 24.06 10.67
CA ALA A 196 2.65 22.91 11.24
C ALA A 196 1.99 21.58 10.85
N GLY A 197 0.66 21.49 10.93
CA GLY A 197 -0.05 20.27 10.54
C GLY A 197 -0.03 20.02 9.03
N ARG A 198 -0.10 21.06 8.19
CA ARG A 198 0.13 20.91 6.75
C ARG A 198 1.53 20.40 6.44
N ALA A 199 2.56 20.92 7.12
CA ALA A 199 3.92 20.43 6.96
C ALA A 199 4.07 18.95 7.30
N GLN A 200 3.36 18.46 8.33
CA GLN A 200 3.30 17.05 8.67
C GLN A 200 2.53 16.21 7.64
N ASN A 201 1.45 16.75 7.08
CA ASN A 201 0.64 16.05 6.06
C ASN A 201 1.37 15.90 4.73
N ARG A 202 2.22 16.86 4.34
CA ARG A 202 3.11 16.79 3.19
C ARG A 202 4.22 15.75 3.44
N ARG A 203 3.96 14.49 3.10
CA ARG A 203 4.87 13.38 3.41
C ARG A 203 4.84 12.28 2.34
N VAL A 204 5.86 11.44 2.35
CA VAL A 204 5.87 10.15 1.66
C VAL A 204 6.04 9.06 2.71
N GLU A 205 5.18 8.05 2.65
CA GLU A 205 5.25 6.89 3.52
C GLU A 205 5.83 5.72 2.72
N VAL A 206 6.87 5.06 3.25
CA VAL A 206 7.44 3.85 2.67
C VAL A 206 7.17 2.69 3.62
N TYR A 207 6.37 1.73 3.18
CA TYR A 207 6.08 0.51 3.89
C TYR A 207 6.99 -0.60 3.39
N LEU A 208 7.77 -1.18 4.29
CA LEU A 208 8.60 -2.36 4.04
C LEU A 208 7.90 -3.57 4.65
N ARG A 209 7.54 -4.55 3.80
CA ARG A 209 6.80 -5.75 4.21
C ARG A 209 7.49 -7.01 3.71
N ALA A 210 7.45 -8.09 4.48
CA ALA A 210 7.94 -9.38 4.01
C ALA A 210 6.86 -10.09 3.16
N THR A 211 7.26 -10.76 2.08
CA THR A 211 6.37 -11.58 1.26
C THR A 211 6.42 -13.03 1.72
N ALA A 212 5.26 -13.65 1.92
CA ALA A 212 5.13 -15.03 2.41
C ALA A 212 5.80 -16.09 1.49
N GLN A 213 6.29 -15.71 0.30
CA GLN A 213 6.76 -16.64 -0.73
C GLN A 213 8.17 -17.21 -0.50
N HIS A 214 8.93 -16.75 0.51
CA HIS A 214 10.33 -17.17 0.71
C HIS A 214 10.69 -17.64 2.12
N ALA A 215 9.71 -17.85 3.01
CA ALA A 215 9.96 -18.60 4.25
C ALA A 215 10.02 -20.10 3.91
N GLN A 216 11.14 -20.54 3.33
CA GLN A 216 11.52 -21.96 3.25
C GLN A 216 12.55 -22.26 4.33
#